data_AF-A0AAD6WRK0-F1
#
_entry.id   AF-A0AAD6WRK0-F1
#
_cell.length_a   1.000
_cell.length_b   1.000
_cell.length_c   1.000
_cell.angle_alpha   90.00
_cell.angle_beta   90.00
_cell.angle_gamma   90.00
#
_symmetry.space_group_name_H-M   'P 1'
#
loop_
_entity.id
_entity.type
_entity.pdbx_description
1 polymer ?
#
loop_
_entity_poly.entity_id
_entity_poly.type
_entity_poly.pdbx_seq_one_letter_code
_entity_poly.pdbx_strand_id
1 'polypeptide(L)'
;MGHNGEGCPDAQVGRSFALVERNGIHATAIAFCGCKTETNTASRTTSKLTHAGIFPGSVKEPGTGYTLGLLEYYRQQRSQGKGSAYNFVLVLQRQAD
;
A
#
# COMPACT_ATOMS: atom_id res chain seq x y z
N MET A 1 -13.69 -7.90 -7.96
CA MET A 1 -14.29 -7.20 -6.81
C MET A 1 -15.76 -7.62 -6.72
N GLY A 2 -16.21 -8.20 -5.61
CA GLY A 2 -17.53 -8.86 -5.52
C GLY A 2 -18.72 -7.95 -5.15
N HIS A 3 -18.57 -6.63 -5.20
CA HIS A 3 -19.57 -5.67 -4.73
C HIS A 3 -19.80 -4.48 -5.69
N ASN A 4 -19.55 -4.61 -7.00
CA ASN A 4 -19.89 -3.58 -8.01
C ASN A 4 -19.51 -2.10 -7.71
N GLY A 5 -18.56 -1.85 -6.82
CA GLY A 5 -18.19 -0.49 -6.36
C GLY A 5 -18.97 0.03 -5.15
N GLU A 6 -19.93 -0.74 -4.63
CA GLU A 6 -20.67 -0.44 -3.40
C GLU A 6 -19.86 -0.78 -2.14
N GLY A 7 -20.09 -0.02 -1.07
CA GLY A 7 -19.47 -0.25 0.23
C GLY A 7 -19.86 -1.62 0.79
N CYS A 8 -18.86 -2.42 1.16
CA CYS A 8 -19.10 -3.73 1.77
C CYS A 8 -19.76 -3.55 3.15
N PRO A 9 -20.95 -4.13 3.41
CA PRO A 9 -21.65 -3.98 4.69
C PRO A 9 -20.91 -4.67 5.85
N ASP A 10 -20.06 -5.65 5.52
CA ASP A 10 -19.19 -6.37 6.45
C ASP A 10 -17.74 -5.83 6.38
N ALA A 11 -17.56 -4.55 6.07
CA ALA A 11 -16.22 -3.94 6.06
C ALA A 11 -15.61 -4.02 7.46
N GLN A 12 -14.36 -4.47 7.53
CA GLN A 12 -13.60 -4.41 8.77
C GLN A 12 -13.37 -2.95 9.17
N VAL A 13 -13.22 -2.72 10.48
CA VAL A 13 -12.85 -1.41 11.03
C VAL A 13 -11.63 -0.87 10.29
N GLY A 14 -11.74 0.37 9.82
CA GLY A 14 -10.66 1.07 9.13
C GLY A 14 -9.42 1.14 10.00
N ARG A 15 -8.27 0.79 9.44
CA ARG A 15 -6.97 0.87 10.11
C ARG A 15 -6.14 1.97 9.50
N SER A 16 -5.32 2.62 10.31
CA SER A 16 -4.32 3.56 9.83
C SER A 16 -3.38 2.87 8.85
N PHE A 17 -3.15 3.53 7.71
CA PHE A 17 -2.38 3.01 6.59
C PHE A 17 -1.56 4.14 5.99
N ALA A 18 -0.25 3.98 5.98
CA ALA A 18 0.65 4.91 5.30
C ALA A 18 0.78 4.50 3.83
N LEU A 19 0.22 5.30 2.92
CA LEU A 19 0.40 5.14 1.48
C LEU A 19 1.59 5.99 1.03
N VAL A 20 2.65 5.36 0.57
CA VAL A 20 3.83 6.02 0.02
C VAL A 20 3.70 6.10 -1.50
N GLU A 21 3.71 7.32 -2.00
CA GLU A 21 3.61 7.67 -3.42
C GLU A 21 4.76 8.59 -3.81
N ARG A 22 4.92 8.91 -5.11
CA ARG A 22 6.03 9.77 -5.56
C ARG A 22 5.92 11.18 -5.00
N ASN A 23 4.69 11.61 -4.72
CA ASN A 23 4.39 12.91 -4.16
C ASN A 23 4.61 13.01 -2.64
N GLY A 24 4.85 11.88 -1.94
CA GLY A 24 5.06 11.87 -0.49
C GLY A 24 4.42 10.69 0.23
N ILE A 25 4.29 10.83 1.55
CA ILE A 25 3.67 9.83 2.43
C ILE A 25 2.30 10.34 2.87
N HIS A 26 1.25 9.61 2.51
CA HIS A 26 -0.12 9.94 2.86
C HIS A 26 -0.62 9.02 3.97
N ALA A 27 -0.98 9.59 5.12
CA ALA A 27 -1.69 8.86 6.17
C ALA A 27 -3.17 8.73 5.78
N THR A 28 -3.60 7.52 5.45
CA THR A 28 -4.98 7.20 5.07
C THR A 28 -5.55 6.11 5.97
N ALA A 29 -6.86 5.90 5.92
CA ALA A 29 -7.51 4.77 6.58
C ALA A 29 -7.95 3.78 5.51
N ILE A 30 -7.57 2.51 5.67
CA ILE A 30 -8.00 1.44 4.76
C ILE A 30 -8.92 0.46 5.49
N ALA A 31 -10.04 0.12 4.86
CA ALA A 31 -10.97 -0.89 5.33
C ALA A 31 -11.00 -2.05 4.33
N PHE A 32 -10.78 -3.26 4.82
CA PHE A 32 -10.88 -4.45 3.99
C PHE A 32 -12.26 -5.08 4.18
N CYS A 33 -12.94 -5.41 3.07
CA CYS A 33 -14.20 -6.16 3.16
C CYS A 33 -13.97 -7.50 3.88
N GLY A 34 -14.79 -7.78 4.89
CA GLY A 34 -14.74 -8.93 5.81
C GLY A 34 -15.50 -10.16 5.34
N CYS A 35 -16.28 -10.08 4.25
CA CYS A 35 -17.11 -11.19 3.76
C CYS A 35 -16.34 -12.52 3.74
N LYS A 36 -16.91 -13.54 4.38
CA LYS A 36 -16.29 -14.84 4.70
C LYS A 36 -16.11 -15.78 3.49
N THR A 37 -15.62 -15.27 2.37
CA THR A 37 -15.51 -16.09 1.15
C THR A 37 -14.25 -16.95 1.11
N GLU A 38 -13.20 -16.68 1.89
CA GLU A 38 -11.93 -17.42 1.84
C GLU A 38 -11.23 -17.45 3.21
N THR A 39 -10.64 -18.59 3.59
CA THR A 39 -10.08 -18.89 4.92
C THR A 39 -8.72 -18.23 5.24
N ASN A 40 -8.12 -17.48 4.30
CA ASN A 40 -6.79 -16.90 4.45
C ASN A 40 -6.78 -15.37 4.33
N THR A 41 -6.89 -14.69 5.48
CA THR A 41 -7.01 -13.22 5.60
C THR A 41 -5.78 -12.47 5.08
N ALA A 42 -4.55 -12.96 5.30
CA ALA A 42 -3.32 -12.26 4.90
C ALA A 42 -3.12 -12.23 3.37
N SER A 43 -3.45 -13.34 2.71
CA SER A 43 -3.41 -13.45 1.24
C SER A 43 -4.45 -12.52 0.58
N ARG A 44 -5.64 -12.40 1.18
CA ARG A 44 -6.71 -11.51 0.69
C ARG A 44 -6.32 -10.04 0.77
N THR A 45 -5.73 -9.61 1.88
CA THR A 45 -5.31 -8.22 2.08
C THR A 45 -4.24 -7.82 1.06
N THR A 46 -3.23 -8.67 0.88
CA THR A 46 -2.17 -8.46 -0.10
C THR A 46 -2.72 -8.42 -1.52
N SER A 47 -3.60 -9.37 -1.88
CA SER A 47 -4.21 -9.42 -3.21
C SER A 47 -5.07 -8.18 -3.52
N LYS A 48 -5.85 -7.68 -2.54
CA LYS A 48 -6.64 -6.45 -2.69
C LYS A 48 -5.76 -5.21 -2.85
N LEU A 49 -4.68 -5.11 -2.08
CA LEU A 49 -3.70 -4.03 -2.21
C LEU A 49 -3.03 -4.07 -3.59
N THR A 50 -2.56 -5.24 -4.03
CA THR A 50 -1.94 -5.41 -5.34
C THR A 50 -2.89 -5.06 -6.48
N HIS A 51 -4.17 -5.44 -6.37
CA HIS A 51 -5.20 -5.06 -7.34
C HIS A 51 -5.46 -3.53 -7.34
N ALA A 52 -5.24 -2.85 -6.22
CA ALA A 52 -5.29 -1.40 -6.15
C ALA A 52 -3.98 -0.72 -6.60
N GLY A 53 -3.00 -1.48 -7.12
CA GLY A 53 -1.69 -0.95 -7.50
C GLY A 53 -0.80 -0.56 -6.32
N ILE A 54 -1.08 -1.12 -5.13
CA ILE A 54 -0.36 -0.86 -3.89
C ILE A 54 0.36 -2.14 -3.47
N PHE A 55 1.68 -2.07 -3.35
CA PHE A 55 2.50 -3.13 -2.83
C PHE A 55 2.61 -3.02 -1.30
N PRO A 56 2.18 -4.03 -0.52
CA PRO A 56 2.28 -3.96 0.94
C PRO A 56 3.74 -3.98 1.40
N GLY A 57 4.07 -3.16 2.40
CA GLY A 57 5.37 -3.25 3.08
C GLY A 57 5.52 -4.51 3.93
N SER A 58 4.40 -5.10 4.34
CA SER A 58 4.33 -6.29 5.19
C SER A 58 3.12 -7.15 4.83
N VAL A 59 3.34 -8.46 4.59
CA VAL A 59 2.27 -9.41 4.22
C VAL A 59 1.37 -9.75 5.41
N LYS A 60 1.93 -9.77 6.63
CA LYS A 60 1.21 -10.16 7.85
C LYS A 60 0.41 -9.01 8.46
N GLU A 61 0.95 -7.80 8.40
CA GLU A 61 0.32 -6.58 8.91
C GLU A 61 0.71 -5.38 8.03
N PRO A 62 -0.06 -5.10 6.96
CA PRO A 62 0.24 -4.01 6.06
C PRO A 62 -0.21 -2.69 6.66
N GLY A 63 0.60 -2.10 7.54
CA GLY A 63 0.45 -0.72 8.01
C GLY A 63 0.99 0.32 7.03
N THR A 64 1.78 -0.12 6.05
CA THR A 64 2.38 0.72 5.00
C THR A 64 2.23 0.05 3.65
N GLY A 65 1.92 0.82 2.62
CA GLY A 65 1.93 0.36 1.23
C GLY A 65 2.65 1.34 0.31
N TYR A 66 3.25 0.81 -0.74
CA TYR A 66 4.00 1.56 -1.73
C TYR A 66 3.30 1.45 -3.07
N THR A 67 3.06 2.56 -3.75
CA THR A 67 2.50 2.50 -5.10
C THR A 67 3.48 1.86 -6.09
N LEU A 68 2.96 1.15 -7.10
CA LEU A 68 3.80 0.59 -8.17
C LEU A 68 4.61 1.68 -8.90
N GLY A 69 4.02 2.86 -9.11
CA GLY A 69 4.71 4.00 -9.73
C GLY A 69 5.90 4.50 -8.91
N LEU A 70 5.83 4.43 -7.57
CA LEU A 70 6.97 4.71 -6.70
C LEU A 70 8.07 3.66 -6.87
N LEU A 71 7.70 2.38 -6.91
CA LEU A 71 8.67 1.29 -7.09
C LEU A 71 9.40 1.39 -8.43
N GLU A 72 8.69 1.75 -9.51
CA GLU A 72 9.31 2.00 -10.81
C GLU A 72 10.26 3.19 -10.77
N TYR A 73 9.87 4.29 -10.11
CA TYR A 73 10.72 5.47 -9.95
C TYR A 73 11.97 5.16 -9.13
N TYR A 74 11.83 4.40 -8.03
CA TYR A 74 12.96 3.90 -7.25
C TYR A 74 13.88 3.02 -8.10
N ARG A 75 13.32 2.12 -8.92
CA ARG A 75 14.09 1.23 -9.80
C ARG A 75 14.91 2.03 -10.82
N GLN A 76 14.33 3.09 -11.40
CA GLN A 76 15.03 4.00 -12.31
C GLN A 76 16.14 4.78 -11.59
N GLN A 77 15.86 5.37 -10.43
CA GLN A 77 16.88 6.09 -9.64
C GLN A 77 18.02 5.17 -9.20
N ARG A 78 17.70 3.96 -8.72
CA ARG A 78 18.69 2.96 -8.33
C ARG A 78 19.54 2.50 -9.51
N SER A 79 18.98 2.49 -10.72
CA SER A 79 19.73 2.20 -11.94
C SER A 79 20.72 3.32 -12.30
N GLN A 80 20.47 4.56 -11.89
CA GLN A 80 21.29 5.74 -12.20
C GLN A 80 22.30 6.10 -11.09
N GLY A 81 22.14 5.57 -9.87
CA GLY A 81 23.07 5.83 -8.76
C GLY A 81 22.90 4.89 -7.57
N LYS A 82 23.92 4.79 -6.72
CA LYS A 82 23.97 3.92 -5.50
C LYS A 82 23.08 4.43 -4.35
N GLY A 83 21.87 4.90 -4.64
CA GLY A 83 20.91 5.31 -3.62
C GLY A 83 20.32 4.10 -2.88
N SER A 84 20.51 4.05 -1.56
CA SER A 84 19.82 3.07 -0.71
C SER A 84 18.32 3.36 -0.66
N ALA A 85 17.49 2.31 -0.58
CA ALA A 85 16.04 2.43 -0.39
C ALA A 85 15.70 3.28 0.83
N TYR A 86 16.51 3.20 1.89
CA TYR A 86 16.33 4.00 3.10
C TYR A 86 16.47 5.50 2.83
N ASN A 87 17.49 5.91 2.07
CA ASN A 87 17.71 7.32 1.74
C ASN A 87 16.58 7.86 0.84
N PHE A 88 16.08 7.02 -0.07
CA PHE A 88 14.94 7.37 -0.92
C PHE A 88 13.66 7.60 -0.11
N VAL A 89 13.37 6.76 0.88
CA VAL A 89 12.23 6.96 1.79
C VAL A 89 12.39 8.23 2.62
N LEU A 90 13.60 8.55 3.11
CA LEU A 90 13.86 9.80 3.83
C LEU A 90 13.63 11.04 2.96
N VAL A 91 14.02 11.00 1.69
CA VAL A 91 13.76 12.10 0.74
C VAL A 91 12.25 12.28 0.54
N LEU A 92 11.50 11.20 0.35
CA LEU A 92 10.04 11.26 0.23
C LEU A 92 9.37 11.80 1.49
N GLN A 93 9.87 11.43 2.67
CA GLN A 93 9.35 11.93 3.93
C GLN A 93 9.59 13.43 4.11
N ARG A 94 10.74 13.95 3.64
CA ARG A 94 11.02 15.40 3.64
C ARG A 94 10.22 16.18 2.59
N GLN A 95 9.79 15.54 1.51
CA GLN A 95 8.93 16.19 0.52
C GLN A 95 7.45 16.21 0.93
N ALA A 96 7.06 15.36 1.88
CA ALA A 96 5.70 15.26 2.38
C ALA A 96 5.40 16.22 3.55
N ASP A 97 6.42 16.93 4.05
CA ASP A 97 6.34 18.01 5.04
C ASP A 97 6.10 19.36 4.34
#